data_AF-A0A920AXL8-F1
#
_entry.id   AF-A0A920AXL8-F1
#
_cell.length_a   1.000
_cell.length_b   1.000
_cell.length_c   1.000
_cell.angle_alpha   90.00
_cell.angle_beta   90.00
_cell.angle_gamma   90.00
#
_symmetry.space_group_name_H-M   'P 1'
#
loop_
_entity.id
_entity.type
_entity.pdbx_description
1 polymer ?
#
loop_
_entity_poly.entity_id
_entity_poly.type
_entity_poly.pdbx_seq_one_letter_code
_entity_poly.pdbx_strand_id
1 'polypeptide(L)'
;MSNLFPYGIAIIFMTIIVRIVLAPVLYSSYVSQAKMKILRPELDEINQKFKDNAMKRQQEMMSLYRKAGANPMSGCLPGLLQIPVFMLYLCFSHPLLI
;
A
#
# COMPACT_ATOMS: atom_id res chain seq x y z
N MET A 1 -1.70 39.54 -4.84
CA MET A 1 -2.51 38.84 -3.82
C MET A 1 -3.89 38.37 -4.37
N SER A 2 -4.07 38.18 -5.69
CA SER A 2 -5.37 37.80 -6.28
C SER A 2 -5.36 36.48 -7.08
N ASN A 3 -4.18 35.95 -7.43
CA ASN A 3 -4.09 34.73 -8.23
C ASN A 3 -4.09 33.43 -7.39
N LEU A 4 -4.01 33.49 -6.05
CA LEU A 4 -3.94 32.28 -5.23
C LEU A 4 -5.26 31.49 -5.19
N PHE A 5 -6.40 32.21 -5.26
CA PHE A 5 -7.73 31.59 -5.30
C PHE A 5 -7.98 30.72 -6.54
N PRO A 6 -7.73 31.18 -7.78
CA PRO A 6 -7.90 30.33 -8.95
C PRO A 6 -6.91 29.15 -8.99
N TYR A 7 -5.65 29.34 -8.52
CA TYR A 7 -4.69 28.23 -8.44
C TYR A 7 -5.07 27.19 -7.37
N GLY A 8 -5.58 27.62 -6.21
CA GLY A 8 -6.04 26.70 -5.16
C GLY A 8 -7.23 25.85 -5.62
N ILE A 9 -8.20 26.48 -6.30
CA ILE A 9 -9.35 25.77 -6.89
C ILE A 9 -8.89 24.80 -7.99
N ALA A 10 -7.92 25.19 -8.82
CA ALA A 10 -7.38 24.32 -9.86
C ALA A 10 -6.70 23.06 -9.27
N ILE A 11 -5.94 23.20 -8.17
CA ILE A 11 -5.29 22.08 -7.48
C ILE A 11 -6.34 21.15 -6.85
N ILE A 12 -7.35 21.70 -6.18
CA ILE A 12 -8.45 20.90 -5.61
C ILE A 12 -9.15 20.10 -6.71
N PHE A 13 -9.46 20.73 -7.84
CA PHE A 13 -10.12 20.05 -8.95
C PHE A 13 -9.27 18.93 -9.54
N MET A 14 -7.96 19.17 -9.71
CA MET A 14 -7.01 18.19 -10.21
C MET A 14 -6.89 16.98 -9.25
N THR A 15 -6.80 17.22 -7.94
CA THR A 15 -6.73 16.15 -6.94
C THR A 15 -8.01 15.32 -6.87
N ILE A 16 -9.18 15.93 -7.05
CA ILE A 16 -10.47 15.20 -7.11
C ILE A 16 -10.50 14.27 -8.32
N ILE A 17 -10.08 14.74 -9.50
CA ILE A 17 -10.02 13.90 -10.72
C ILE A 17 -9.08 12.71 -10.49
N VAL A 18 -7.87 12.96 -9.98
CA VAL A 18 -6.88 11.91 -9.68
C VAL A 18 -7.44 10.92 -8.65
N ARG A 19 -8.07 11.41 -7.57
CA ARG A 19 -8.69 10.54 -6.54
C ARG A 19 -9.80 9.67 -7.09
N ILE A 20 -10.63 10.18 -8.01
CA ILE A 20 -11.70 9.40 -8.65
C ILE A 20 -11.12 8.31 -9.55
N VAL A 21 -10.07 8.60 -10.32
CA VAL A 21 -9.39 7.61 -11.17
C VAL A 21 -8.66 6.55 -10.33
N LEU A 22 -8.07 6.93 -9.21
CA LEU A 22 -7.43 5.99 -8.29
C LEU A 22 -8.43 5.24 -7.39
N ALA A 23 -9.67 5.72 -7.19
CA ALA A 23 -10.67 5.07 -6.35
C ALA A 23 -10.91 3.58 -6.68
N PRO A 24 -11.08 3.14 -7.95
CA PRO A 24 -11.18 1.72 -8.28
C PRO A 24 -9.90 0.93 -7.95
N VAL A 25 -8.73 1.55 -8.10
CA VAL A 25 -7.44 0.94 -7.75
C VAL A 25 -7.32 0.76 -6.23
N LEU A 26 -7.69 1.78 -5.45
CA LEU A 26 -7.73 1.70 -3.99
C LEU A 26 -8.76 0.67 -3.51
N TYR A 27 -9.90 0.55 -4.18
CA TYR A 27 -10.93 -0.44 -3.84
C TYR A 27 -10.41 -1.89 -3.98
N SER A 28 -9.68 -2.18 -5.06
CA SER A 28 -9.02 -3.48 -5.25
C SER A 28 -8.00 -3.78 -4.13
N SER A 29 -7.25 -2.77 -3.69
CA SER A 29 -6.36 -2.89 -2.53
C SER A 29 -7.10 -3.07 -1.21
N TYR A 30 -8.28 -2.45 -1.04
CA TYR A 30 -9.08 -2.56 0.17
C TYR A 30 -9.71 -3.96 0.33
N VAL A 31 -10.23 -4.53 -0.75
CA VAL A 31 -10.77 -5.90 -0.77
C VAL A 31 -9.68 -6.92 -0.43
N SER A 32 -8.46 -6.72 -0.94
CA SER A 32 -7.33 -7.58 -0.63
C SER A 32 -6.92 -7.53 0.85
N GLN A 33 -7.06 -6.37 1.51
CA GLN A 33 -6.82 -6.23 2.95
C GLN A 33 -7.92 -6.87 3.82
N ALA A 34 -9.18 -6.81 3.38
CA ALA A 34 -10.28 -7.48 4.07
C ALA A 34 -10.11 -9.01 4.08
N LYS A 35 -9.71 -9.59 2.94
CA LYS A 35 -9.39 -11.03 2.83
C LYS A 35 -8.23 -11.44 3.74
N MET A 36 -7.20 -10.60 3.84
CA MET A 36 -6.10 -10.78 4.79
C MET A 36 -6.58 -10.88 6.24
N LYS A 37 -7.55 -10.05 6.66
CA LYS A 37 -8.09 -10.09 8.03
C LYS A 37 -8.81 -11.40 8.34
N ILE A 38 -9.48 -11.98 7.35
CA ILE A 38 -10.17 -13.27 7.46
C ILE A 38 -9.16 -14.44 7.49
N LEU A 39 -8.02 -14.29 6.81
CA LEU A 39 -6.95 -15.30 6.78
C LEU A 39 -6.02 -15.30 8.01
N ARG A 40 -6.02 -14.24 8.83
CA ARG A 40 -5.23 -14.15 10.07
C ARG A 40 -5.38 -15.38 10.99
N PRO A 41 -6.60 -15.88 11.31
CA PRO A 41 -6.76 -17.07 12.14
C PRO A 41 -6.08 -18.32 11.55
N GLU A 42 -6.23 -18.58 10.25
CA GLU A 42 -5.58 -19.71 9.57
C GLU A 42 -4.05 -19.56 9.56
N LEU A 43 -3.56 -18.31 9.44
CA LEU A 43 -2.15 -17.98 9.57
C LEU A 43 -1.59 -18.28 10.97
N ASP A 44 -2.37 -17.97 12.01
CA ASP A 44 -1.97 -18.22 13.39
C ASP A 44 -1.92 -19.73 13.70
N GLU A 45 -2.84 -20.52 13.14
CA GLU A 45 -2.76 -21.99 13.21
C GLU A 45 -1.50 -22.54 12.53
N ILE A 46 -1.15 -22.03 11.34
CA ILE A 46 0.10 -22.40 10.64
C ILE A 46 1.31 -21.99 11.49
N ASN A 47 1.30 -20.78 12.06
CA ASN A 47 2.38 -20.29 12.92
C ASN A 47 2.55 -21.15 14.18
N GLN A 48 1.46 -21.64 14.77
CA GLN A 48 1.51 -22.53 15.92
C GLN A 48 2.00 -23.93 15.56
N LYS A 49 1.54 -24.49 14.42
CA LYS A 49 1.97 -25.82 13.96
C LYS A 49 3.43 -25.87 13.51
N PHE A 50 3.96 -24.76 12.99
CA PHE A 50 5.32 -24.69 12.45
C PHE A 50 6.23 -23.72 13.23
N LYS A 51 6.12 -23.71 14.57
CA LYS A 51 6.98 -22.89 15.47
C LYS A 51 8.49 -23.14 15.28
N ASP A 52 8.89 -24.40 15.08
CA ASP A 52 10.30 -24.78 14.94
C ASP A 52 10.85 -24.66 13.50
N ASN A 53 10.01 -24.51 12.49
CA ASN A 53 10.43 -24.52 11.08
C ASN A 53 9.98 -23.26 10.35
N ALA A 54 10.78 -22.19 10.47
CA ALA A 54 10.52 -20.90 9.80
C ALA A 54 10.39 -21.03 8.27
N MET A 55 11.19 -21.89 7.63
CA MET A 55 11.14 -22.15 6.19
C MET A 55 9.81 -22.78 5.74
N LYS A 56 9.34 -23.83 6.43
CA LYS A 56 8.06 -24.48 6.12
C LYS A 56 6.88 -23.56 6.40
N ARG A 57 6.96 -22.77 7.47
CA ARG A 57 5.96 -21.75 7.81
C ARG A 57 5.81 -20.71 6.68
N GLN A 58 6.92 -20.18 6.16
CA GLN A 58 6.88 -19.20 5.08
C GLN A 58 6.27 -19.79 3.79
N GLN A 59 6.56 -21.06 3.50
CA GLN A 59 6.04 -21.75 2.33
C GLN A 59 4.53 -22.04 2.44
N GLU A 60 4.06 -22.53 3.59
CA GLU A 60 2.63 -22.77 3.85
C GLU A 60 1.82 -21.48 3.87
N MET A 61 2.37 -20.43 4.50
CA MET A 61 1.75 -19.10 4.52
C MET A 61 1.59 -18.53 3.11
N MET A 62 2.61 -18.68 2.25
CA MET A 62 2.54 -18.23 0.86
C MET A 62 1.57 -19.08 0.03
N SER A 63 1.49 -20.39 0.30
CA SER A 63 0.52 -21.29 -0.32
C SER A 63 -0.93 -20.91 0.04
N LEU A 64 -1.16 -20.54 1.30
CA LEU A 64 -2.47 -20.10 1.80
C LEU A 64 -2.88 -18.74 1.19
N TYR A 65 -1.96 -17.77 1.14
CA TYR A 65 -2.17 -16.49 0.47
C TYR A 65 -2.54 -16.66 -1.01
N ARG A 66 -1.87 -17.60 -1.71
CA ARG A 66 -2.13 -17.92 -3.11
C ARG A 66 -3.48 -18.61 -3.32
N LYS A 67 -3.89 -19.51 -2.42
CA LYS A 67 -5.20 -20.20 -2.45
C LYS A 67 -6.37 -19.23 -2.19
N ALA A 68 -6.21 -18.29 -1.27
CA ALA A 68 -7.24 -17.29 -0.96
C ALA A 68 -7.26 -16.10 -1.93
N GLY A 69 -6.31 -16.02 -2.87
CA GLY A 69 -6.16 -14.90 -3.80
C GLY A 69 -5.92 -13.55 -3.09
N ALA A 70 -5.32 -13.58 -1.90
CA ALA A 70 -5.00 -12.39 -1.12
C ALA A 70 -3.55 -11.99 -1.41
N ASN A 71 -3.34 -10.85 -2.06
CA ASN A 71 -2.00 -10.40 -2.41
C ASN A 71 -1.43 -9.50 -1.28
N PRO A 72 -0.40 -9.94 -0.52
CA PRO A 72 0.15 -9.16 0.59
C PRO A 72 0.71 -7.79 0.18
N MET A 73 1.07 -7.63 -1.09
CA MET A 73 1.55 -6.36 -1.66
C MET A 73 0.45 -5.33 -1.91
N SER A 74 -0.83 -5.69 -1.82
CA SER A 74 -1.92 -4.70 -1.95
C SER A 74 -1.85 -3.59 -0.89
N GLY A 75 -1.25 -3.89 0.29
CA GLY A 75 -1.03 -2.93 1.37
C GLY A 75 0.15 -1.98 1.16
N CYS A 76 1.15 -2.33 0.35
CA CYS A 76 2.31 -1.46 0.10
C CYS A 76 2.11 -0.51 -1.10
N LEU A 77 1.13 -0.77 -1.96
CA LEU A 77 0.79 0.04 -3.15
C LEU A 77 0.61 1.56 -2.86
N PRO A 78 -0.10 1.98 -1.79
CA PRO A 78 -0.21 3.41 -1.46
C PRO A 78 1.08 3.99 -0.86
N GLY A 79 1.87 3.18 -0.16
CA GLY A 79 3.16 3.61 0.41
C GLY A 79 4.25 3.74 -0.64
N LEU A 80 4.26 2.87 -1.66
CA LEU A 80 5.23 2.91 -2.76
C LEU A 80 5.07 4.18 -3.61
N LEU A 81 3.84 4.70 -3.74
CA LEU A 81 3.57 6.00 -4.37
C LEU A 81 4.04 7.19 -3.52
N GLN A 82 4.19 7.00 -2.20
CA GLN A 82 4.65 8.05 -1.28
C GLN A 82 6.18 8.21 -1.28
N ILE A 83 6.94 7.12 -1.41
CA ILE A 83 8.42 7.12 -1.42
C ILE A 83 9.02 8.10 -2.45
N PRO A 84 8.59 8.12 -3.74
CA PRO A 84 9.19 9.01 -4.73
C PRO A 84 8.95 10.49 -4.43
N VAL A 85 7.81 10.85 -3.82
CA VAL A 85 7.52 12.24 -3.43
C VAL A 85 8.43 12.68 -2.28
N PHE A 86 8.68 11.77 -1.32
CA PHE A 86 9.57 12.03 -0.18
C PHE A 86 11.05 12.15 -0.61
N MET A 87 11.50 11.31 -1.55
CA MET A 87 12.86 11.37 -2.12
C MET A 87 13.10 12.68 -2.88
N LEU A 88 12.11 13.12 -3.68
CA LEU A 88 12.22 14.37 -4.43
C LEU A 88 12.31 15.60 -3.50
N TYR A 89 11.50 15.61 -2.43
CA TYR A 89 11.55 16.67 -1.42
C TYR A 89 12.89 16.71 -0.67
N LEU A 90 13.40 15.54 -0.24
CA LEU A 90 14.71 15.42 0.42
C LEU A 90 15.86 15.86 -0.49
N CYS A 91 15.81 15.50 -1.78
CA CYS A 91 16.80 15.91 -2.78
C CYS A 91 16.81 17.43 -3.02
N PHE A 92 15.65 18.08 -2.98
CA PHE A 92 15.55 19.53 -3.23
C PHE A 92 15.90 20.40 -2.00
N SER A 93 15.68 19.89 -0.78
CA SER A 93 15.92 20.64 0.47
C SER A 93 17.34 20.51 1.04
N HIS A 94 18.22 19.66 0.50
CA HIS A 94 19.60 19.50 1.00
C HIS A 94 20.62 19.29 -0.14
N PRO A 95 21.01 20.33 -0.89
CA PRO A 95 22.04 20.24 -1.94
C PRO A 95 23.48 20.11 -1.39
N LEU A 96 23.69 19.66 -0.14
CA LEU A 96 24.99 19.71 0.55
C LEU A 96 25.35 18.42 1.31
N LEU A 97 24.93 17.26 0.80
CA LEU A 97 25.47 15.97 1.25
C LEU A 97 25.42 14.90 0.15
N ILE A 98 26.02 15.24 -0.99
CA ILE A 98 26.61 14.32 -1.98
C ILE A 98 27.99 14.91 -2.32
#